data_AF-A0A5B9QNQ0-F1
#
_entry.id   AF-A0A5B9QNQ0-F1
#
_cell.length_a   1.000
_cell.length_b   1.000
_cell.length_c   1.000
_cell.angle_alpha   90.00
_cell.angle_beta   90.00
_cell.angle_gamma   90.00
#
_symmetry.space_group_name_H-M   'P 1'
#
loop_
_entity.id
_entity.type
_entity.pdbx_description
1 polymer ?
#
loop_
_entity_poly.entity_id
_entity_poly.type
_entity_poly.pdbx_seq_one_letter_code
_entity_poly.pdbx_strand_id
1 'polypeptide(L)'
;MLQILGDARRGFCARVRQSPIGKLTAGMRKPLSMATGGMVPAEKKPHPDEKAQPGPEGTAAQVKTVKLQAPKRQQAIAELKHIDVRYHPEVEATLIAALRADPSECVRLEAAITIATLPVCSPAIRKALTVCVESKDTDGNPAELSDRVKMRAAMAIAHCANCAPQEMNETLERPEYPGHALLEQSSLMQASATLPITAALAGESTPTSLSAVAPADIELSSLSSVSLPPNDSPAPRANSAAQRRLPAEMPPRPRPKNLLEILQAAE
;
A
#
# COMPACT_ATOMS: atom_id res chain seq x y z
N MET A 1 -15.01 12.70 -10.47
CA MET A 1 -13.92 12.49 -11.46
C MET A 1 -12.63 13.28 -11.14
N LEU A 2 -12.68 14.54 -10.71
CA LEU A 2 -11.46 15.37 -10.50
C LEU A 2 -10.45 14.86 -9.45
N GLN A 3 -10.88 14.11 -8.42
CA GLN A 3 -9.97 13.53 -7.43
C GLN A 3 -9.18 12.32 -7.95
N ILE A 4 -9.67 11.62 -8.99
CA ILE A 4 -8.99 10.45 -9.58
C ILE A 4 -7.69 10.88 -10.29
N LEU A 5 -7.67 12.09 -10.87
CA LEU A 5 -6.47 12.68 -11.47
C LEU A 5 -5.39 13.04 -10.44
N GLY A 6 -5.77 13.38 -9.20
CA GLY A 6 -4.83 13.73 -8.14
C GLY A 6 -4.04 12.52 -7.62
N ASP A 7 -4.68 11.36 -7.53
CA ASP A 7 -4.04 10.14 -7.03
C ASP A 7 -3.18 9.46 -8.10
N ALA A 8 -3.54 9.55 -9.38
CA ALA A 8 -2.71 9.09 -10.49
C ALA A 8 -1.35 9.83 -10.56
N ARG A 9 -1.33 11.13 -10.22
CA ARG A 9 -0.08 11.93 -10.19
C ARG A 9 0.88 11.48 -9.08
N ARG A 10 0.37 11.05 -7.92
CA ARG A 10 1.22 10.61 -6.80
C ARG A 10 1.91 9.27 -7.06
N GLY A 11 1.21 8.31 -7.67
CA GLY A 11 1.80 7.01 -8.05
C GLY A 11 2.86 7.13 -9.15
N PHE A 12 2.61 7.97 -10.16
CA PHE A 12 3.57 8.22 -11.23
C PHE A 12 4.87 8.83 -10.70
N CYS A 13 4.80 9.80 -9.79
CA CYS A 13 6.01 10.40 -9.18
C CYS A 13 6.85 9.39 -8.40
N ALA A 14 6.25 8.42 -7.70
CA ALA A 14 7.00 7.41 -6.96
C ALA A 14 7.74 6.46 -7.91
N ARG A 15 7.08 5.99 -8.98
CA ARG A 15 7.69 5.11 -9.98
C ARG A 15 8.77 5.81 -10.80
N VAL A 16 8.55 7.08 -11.18
CA VAL A 16 9.56 7.91 -11.84
C VAL A 16 10.77 8.14 -10.95
N ARG A 17 10.60 8.35 -9.63
CA ARG A 17 11.73 8.51 -8.69
C ARG A 17 12.58 7.24 -8.55
N GLN A 18 12.00 6.05 -8.73
CA GLN A 18 12.74 4.78 -8.65
C GLN A 18 13.46 4.39 -9.94
N SER A 19 13.07 4.96 -11.08
CA SER A 19 13.70 4.68 -12.39
C SER A 19 15.15 5.19 -12.45
N PRO A 20 15.98 4.71 -13.40
CA PRO A 20 17.33 5.25 -13.63
C PRO A 20 17.32 6.76 -13.88
N ILE A 21 16.32 7.26 -14.61
CA ILE A 21 16.11 8.69 -14.86
C ILE A 21 15.76 9.42 -13.54
N GLY A 22 14.96 8.82 -12.68
CA GLY A 22 14.65 9.35 -11.34
C GLY A 22 15.88 9.46 -10.45
N LYS A 23 16.75 8.45 -10.47
CA LYS A 23 18.02 8.46 -9.73
C LYS A 23 18.97 9.53 -10.25
N LEU A 24 19.05 9.69 -11.58
CA LEU A 24 19.87 10.72 -12.22
C LEU A 24 19.36 12.14 -11.89
N THR A 25 18.05 12.38 -12.02
CA THR A 25 17.45 13.68 -11.67
C THR A 25 17.54 13.99 -10.17
N ALA A 26 17.44 12.99 -9.29
CA ALA A 26 17.68 13.16 -7.86
C ALA A 26 19.15 13.51 -7.56
N GLY A 27 20.10 12.91 -8.30
CA GLY A 27 21.51 13.25 -8.25
C GLY A 27 21.79 14.69 -8.70
N MET A 28 21.14 15.13 -9.79
CA MET A 28 21.28 16.49 -10.32
C MET A 28 20.63 17.57 -9.44
N ARG A 29 19.60 17.22 -8.66
CA ARG A 29 18.96 18.17 -7.75
C ARG A 29 19.83 18.57 -6.56
N LYS A 30 20.79 17.75 -6.15
CA LYS A 30 21.70 18.09 -5.04
C LYS A 30 22.59 19.31 -5.34
N PRO A 31 23.37 19.36 -6.44
CA PRO A 31 24.17 20.54 -6.76
C PRO A 31 23.29 21.75 -7.07
N LEU A 32 22.11 21.56 -7.67
CA LEU A 32 21.14 22.64 -7.87
C LEU A 32 20.59 23.20 -6.57
N SER A 33 20.28 22.36 -5.58
CA SER A 33 19.84 22.81 -4.25
C SER A 33 20.97 23.57 -3.54
N MET A 34 22.22 23.13 -3.68
CA MET A 34 23.38 23.89 -3.16
C MET A 34 23.59 25.22 -3.88
N ALA A 35 23.54 25.23 -5.21
CA ALA A 35 23.75 26.42 -6.03
C ALA A 35 22.64 27.47 -5.86
N THR A 36 21.40 27.02 -5.62
CA THR A 36 20.24 27.90 -5.38
C THR A 36 20.09 28.29 -3.90
N GLY A 37 21.08 28.01 -3.05
CA GLY A 37 21.02 28.36 -1.63
C GLY A 37 19.87 27.67 -0.88
N GLY A 38 19.45 26.48 -1.32
CA GLY A 38 18.35 25.73 -0.73
C GLY A 38 16.95 26.16 -1.20
N MET A 39 16.85 27.02 -2.22
CA MET A 39 15.55 27.49 -2.74
C MET A 39 14.71 26.36 -3.35
N VAL A 40 15.37 25.30 -3.86
CA VAL A 40 14.70 24.02 -4.13
C VAL A 40 14.88 23.12 -2.91
N PRO A 41 13.85 22.94 -2.06
CA PRO A 41 13.96 22.13 -0.86
C PRO A 41 14.21 20.67 -1.27
N ALA A 42 15.37 20.15 -0.93
CA ALA A 42 15.55 18.71 -0.89
C ALA A 42 14.55 18.13 0.12
N GLU A 43 13.81 17.09 -0.25
CA GLU A 43 12.96 16.36 0.70
C GLU A 43 13.86 15.89 1.86
N LYS A 44 13.84 16.62 2.99
CA LYS A 44 14.56 16.25 4.19
C LYS A 44 13.91 14.98 4.72
N LYS A 45 14.56 13.84 4.51
CA LYS A 45 14.26 12.64 5.30
C LYS A 45 14.59 13.01 6.74
N PRO A 46 13.64 12.94 7.68
CA PRO A 46 13.90 13.27 9.07
C PRO A 46 15.03 12.38 9.59
N HIS A 47 16.02 13.03 10.22
CA HIS A 47 17.18 12.35 10.77
C HIS A 47 16.72 11.39 11.89
N PRO A 48 17.39 10.24 12.12
CA PRO A 48 17.07 9.36 13.24
C PRO A 48 17.01 10.11 14.59
N ASP A 49 17.88 11.10 14.80
CA ASP A 49 17.95 11.86 16.06
C ASP A 49 16.70 12.71 16.32
N GLU A 50 16.08 13.27 15.27
CA GLU A 50 14.83 14.04 15.38
C GLU A 50 13.65 13.15 15.80
N LYS A 51 13.73 11.83 15.55
CA LYS A 51 12.67 10.88 15.95
C LYS A 51 12.75 10.50 17.42
N ALA A 52 13.94 10.61 18.02
CA ALA A 52 14.21 10.23 19.40
C ALA A 52 13.87 11.35 20.39
N GLN A 53 13.63 12.58 19.91
CA GLN A 53 13.26 13.70 20.77
C GLN A 53 11.90 13.43 21.43
N PRO A 54 11.80 13.50 22.78
CA PRO A 54 10.51 13.35 23.44
C PRO A 54 9.60 14.53 23.14
N GLY A 55 8.28 14.28 23.13
CA GLY A 55 7.26 15.32 23.02
C GLY A 55 6.66 15.52 21.61
N PRO A 56 6.04 16.67 21.36
CA PRO A 56 5.29 16.92 20.13
C PRO A 56 6.18 16.94 18.88
N GLU A 57 7.45 17.36 19.01
CA GLU A 57 8.41 17.43 17.90
C GLU A 57 8.81 16.05 17.38
N GLY A 58 9.16 15.12 18.28
CA GLY A 58 9.43 13.74 17.90
C GLY A 58 8.22 13.03 17.32
N THR A 59 7.03 13.27 17.88
CA THR A 59 5.77 12.73 17.32
C THR A 59 5.52 13.23 15.90
N ALA A 60 5.72 14.53 15.65
CA ALA A 60 5.61 15.10 14.31
C ALA A 60 6.65 14.51 13.34
N ALA A 61 7.89 14.28 13.78
CA ALA A 61 8.93 13.62 12.99
C ALA A 61 8.54 12.17 12.63
N GLN A 62 7.99 11.41 13.58
CA GLN A 62 7.47 10.06 13.33
C GLN A 62 6.33 10.07 12.31
N VAL A 63 5.33 10.96 12.48
CA VAL A 63 4.22 11.08 11.51
C VAL A 63 4.74 11.45 10.12
N LYS A 64 5.74 12.33 10.01
CA LYS A 64 6.40 12.63 8.72
C LYS A 64 7.04 11.40 8.12
N THR A 65 7.72 10.56 8.90
CA THR A 65 8.32 9.31 8.38
C THR A 65 7.27 8.35 7.85
N VAL A 66 6.17 8.17 8.60
CA VAL A 66 5.07 7.29 8.24
C VAL A 66 4.41 7.75 6.93
N LYS A 67 4.22 9.07 6.77
CA LYS A 67 3.72 9.69 5.53
C LYS A 67 4.68 9.50 4.35
N LEU A 68 5.99 9.67 4.57
CA LEU A 68 7.00 9.46 3.53
C LEU A 68 7.08 8.00 3.07
N GLN A 69 6.78 7.05 3.95
CA GLN A 69 6.76 5.61 3.64
C GLN A 69 5.43 5.13 3.08
N ALA A 70 4.33 5.88 3.23
CA ALA A 70 3.01 5.52 2.72
C ALA A 70 2.98 5.07 1.25
N PRO A 71 3.61 5.75 0.27
CA PRO A 71 3.57 5.29 -1.12
C PRO A 71 4.29 3.95 -1.33
N LYS A 72 5.31 3.64 -0.52
CA LYS A 72 5.99 2.34 -0.57
C LYS A 72 5.10 1.22 -0.04
N ARG A 73 4.40 1.47 1.09
CA ARG A 73 3.42 0.52 1.63
C ARG A 73 2.28 0.30 0.65
N GLN A 74 1.77 1.37 0.04
CA GLN A 74 0.74 1.28 -0.99
C GLN A 74 1.19 0.38 -2.15
N GLN A 75 2.40 0.59 -2.66
CA GLN A 75 2.94 -0.24 -3.73
C GLN A 75 3.09 -1.71 -3.30
N ALA A 76 3.56 -1.97 -2.08
CA ALA A 76 3.66 -3.32 -1.55
C ALA A 76 2.28 -4.00 -1.50
N ILE A 77 1.24 -3.29 -1.03
CA ILE A 77 -0.15 -3.82 -1.02
C ILE A 77 -0.68 -4.06 -2.44
N ALA A 78 -0.31 -3.21 -3.40
CA ALA A 78 -0.68 -3.41 -4.80
C ALA A 78 -0.02 -4.65 -5.41
N GLU A 79 1.21 -4.97 -4.99
CA GLU A 79 1.93 -6.19 -5.43
C GLU A 79 1.27 -7.47 -4.87
N LEU A 80 0.66 -7.41 -3.68
CA LEU A 80 -0.08 -8.54 -3.09
C LEU A 80 -1.35 -8.93 -3.87
N LYS A 81 -1.80 -8.09 -4.81
CA LYS A 81 -3.01 -8.32 -5.62
C LYS A 81 -2.99 -9.62 -6.42
N HIS A 82 -1.81 -10.08 -6.81
CA HIS A 82 -1.66 -11.25 -7.66
C HIS A 82 -1.47 -12.56 -6.87
N ILE A 83 -1.39 -12.47 -5.53
CA ILE A 83 -1.13 -13.63 -4.69
C ILE A 83 -2.46 -14.30 -4.34
N ASP A 84 -2.52 -15.62 -4.52
CA ASP A 84 -3.68 -16.41 -4.11
C ASP A 84 -3.67 -16.57 -2.58
N VAL A 85 -4.66 -15.95 -1.94
CA VAL A 85 -4.80 -15.91 -0.48
C VAL A 85 -5.07 -17.30 0.12
N ARG A 86 -5.58 -18.26 -0.69
CA ARG A 86 -5.79 -19.64 -0.23
C ARG A 86 -4.52 -20.30 0.29
N TYR A 87 -3.39 -20.02 -0.36
CA TYR A 87 -2.09 -20.63 -0.02
C TYR A 87 -1.22 -19.73 0.85
N HIS A 88 -1.65 -18.49 1.08
CA HIS A 88 -0.86 -17.45 1.75
C HIS A 88 -1.71 -16.71 2.80
N PRO A 89 -2.09 -17.37 3.91
CA PRO A 89 -2.86 -16.73 4.98
C PRO A 89 -2.12 -15.55 5.63
N GLU A 90 -0.80 -15.49 5.52
CA GLU A 90 0.00 -14.33 5.94
C GLU A 90 -0.33 -13.07 5.13
N VAL A 91 -0.69 -13.22 3.85
CA VAL A 91 -1.10 -12.11 2.98
C VAL A 91 -2.48 -11.62 3.39
N GLU A 92 -3.39 -12.53 3.75
CA GLU A 92 -4.70 -12.18 4.31
C GLU A 92 -4.56 -11.29 5.54
N ALA A 93 -3.78 -11.74 6.52
CA ALA A 93 -3.54 -11.00 7.76
C ALA A 93 -2.93 -9.63 7.46
N THR A 94 -2.00 -9.57 6.50
CA THR A 94 -1.37 -8.30 6.06
C THR A 94 -2.39 -7.35 5.41
N LEU A 95 -3.29 -7.86 4.57
CA LEU A 95 -4.34 -7.05 3.95
C LEU A 95 -5.36 -6.54 4.98
N ILE A 96 -5.74 -7.36 5.96
CA ILE A 96 -6.64 -6.95 7.05
C ILE A 96 -5.98 -5.87 7.92
N ALA A 97 -4.71 -6.07 8.29
CA ALA A 97 -3.94 -5.08 9.05
C ALA A 97 -3.78 -3.77 8.25
N ALA A 98 -3.48 -3.85 6.95
CA ALA A 98 -3.39 -2.68 6.08
C ALA A 98 -4.75 -1.99 5.84
N LEU A 99 -5.86 -2.72 5.94
CA LEU A 99 -7.20 -2.14 5.83
C LEU A 99 -7.61 -1.41 7.12
N ARG A 100 -7.27 -1.94 8.30
CA ARG A 100 -7.81 -1.46 9.59
C ARG A 100 -6.83 -0.68 10.46
N ALA A 101 -5.54 -1.04 10.45
CA ALA A 101 -4.54 -0.49 11.34
C ALA A 101 -3.60 0.53 10.67
N ASP A 102 -3.55 0.57 9.33
CA ASP A 102 -2.64 1.47 8.62
C ASP A 102 -3.04 2.95 8.84
N PRO A 103 -2.11 3.83 9.26
CA PRO A 103 -2.44 5.22 9.57
C PRO A 103 -2.79 6.06 8.32
N SER A 104 -2.31 5.63 7.14
CA SER A 104 -2.51 6.33 5.88
C SER A 104 -3.75 5.85 5.13
N GLU A 105 -4.68 6.77 4.87
CA GLU A 105 -5.90 6.51 4.09
C GLU A 105 -5.62 5.87 2.72
N CYS A 106 -4.61 6.34 2.00
CA CYS A 106 -4.27 5.80 0.67
C CYS A 106 -3.89 4.32 0.71
N VAL A 107 -3.25 3.86 1.79
CA VAL A 107 -2.88 2.45 1.95
C VAL A 107 -4.11 1.62 2.29
N ARG A 108 -4.99 2.13 3.17
CA ARG A 108 -6.28 1.47 3.48
C ARG A 108 -7.18 1.36 2.24
N LEU A 109 -7.21 2.41 1.42
CA LEU A 109 -7.95 2.41 0.15
C LEU A 109 -7.39 1.37 -0.82
N GLU A 110 -6.07 1.29 -0.97
CA GLU A 110 -5.43 0.30 -1.82
C GLU A 110 -5.71 -1.11 -1.31
N ALA A 111 -5.65 -1.34 0.01
CA ALA A 111 -6.01 -2.63 0.61
C ALA A 111 -7.46 -3.01 0.28
N ALA A 112 -8.43 -2.09 0.39
CA ALA A 112 -9.81 -2.34 0.01
C ALA A 112 -9.97 -2.67 -1.50
N ILE A 113 -9.21 -1.98 -2.37
CA ILE A 113 -9.19 -2.26 -3.81
C ILE A 113 -8.60 -3.65 -4.08
N THR A 114 -7.48 -4.00 -3.45
CA THR A 114 -6.83 -5.30 -3.58
C THR A 114 -7.77 -6.41 -3.13
N ILE A 115 -8.41 -6.26 -1.97
CA ILE A 115 -9.40 -7.22 -1.45
C ILE A 115 -10.56 -7.43 -2.42
N ALA A 116 -11.07 -6.36 -3.04
CA ALA A 116 -12.17 -6.46 -4.02
C ALA A 116 -11.79 -7.25 -5.29
N THR A 117 -10.51 -7.47 -5.54
CA THR A 117 -10.01 -8.21 -6.72
C THR A 117 -9.53 -9.62 -6.41
N LEU A 118 -9.55 -10.02 -5.15
CA LEU A 118 -9.15 -11.37 -4.77
C LEU A 118 -10.11 -12.40 -5.35
N PRO A 119 -9.61 -13.57 -5.79
CA PRO A 119 -10.46 -14.65 -6.28
C PRO A 119 -11.35 -15.24 -5.17
N VAL A 120 -11.00 -14.98 -3.91
CA VAL A 120 -11.54 -15.66 -2.74
C VAL A 120 -11.76 -14.65 -1.62
N CYS A 121 -12.89 -14.78 -0.92
CA CYS A 121 -13.20 -13.97 0.24
C CYS A 121 -13.33 -14.85 1.48
N SER A 122 -12.34 -14.77 2.36
CA SER A 122 -12.34 -15.45 3.66
C SER A 122 -13.37 -14.81 4.62
N PRO A 123 -13.80 -15.54 5.67
CA PRO A 123 -14.69 -14.97 6.68
C PRO A 123 -14.03 -13.83 7.47
N ALA A 124 -12.70 -13.84 7.67
CA ALA A 124 -12.01 -12.78 8.39
C ALA A 124 -11.92 -11.48 7.57
N ILE A 125 -11.64 -11.57 6.26
CA ILE A 125 -11.72 -10.43 5.34
C ILE A 125 -13.12 -9.83 5.35
N ARG A 126 -14.16 -10.67 5.26
CA ARG A 126 -15.56 -10.20 5.26
C ARG A 126 -15.89 -9.44 6.55
N LYS A 127 -15.50 -9.97 7.71
CA LYS A 127 -15.67 -9.29 9.01
C LYS A 127 -14.96 -7.94 9.03
N ALA A 128 -13.69 -7.89 8.61
CA ALA A 128 -12.92 -6.65 8.58
C ALA A 128 -13.56 -5.59 7.66
N LEU A 129 -14.06 -5.99 6.48
CA LEU A 129 -14.77 -5.10 5.58
C LEU A 129 -16.09 -4.59 6.19
N THR A 130 -16.87 -5.46 6.84
CA THR A 130 -18.11 -5.05 7.51
C THR A 130 -17.82 -4.02 8.60
N VAL A 131 -16.82 -4.26 9.45
CA VAL A 131 -16.42 -3.28 10.49
C VAL A 131 -15.96 -1.96 9.87
N CYS A 132 -15.22 -2.02 8.75
CA CYS A 132 -14.80 -0.85 7.98
C CYS A 132 -15.99 -0.03 7.46
N VAL A 133 -17.03 -0.68 6.93
CA VAL A 133 -18.24 -0.01 6.39
C VAL A 133 -19.10 0.57 7.52
N GLU A 134 -19.26 -0.17 8.61
CA GLU A 134 -20.04 0.24 9.78
C GLU A 134 -19.31 1.30 10.64
N SER A 135 -18.02 1.54 10.39
CA SER A 135 -17.19 2.46 11.18
C SER A 135 -17.15 2.12 12.67
N LYS A 136 -17.10 0.83 13.02
CA LYS A 136 -16.98 0.39 14.41
C LYS A 136 -15.52 0.19 14.82
N ASP A 137 -15.28 0.23 16.12
CA ASP A 137 -13.99 0.05 16.80
C ASP A 137 -13.91 -1.27 17.58
N THR A 138 -14.70 -2.28 17.18
CA THR A 138 -14.80 -3.60 17.83
C THR A 138 -13.47 -4.34 17.92
N ASP A 139 -12.54 -4.07 17.00
CA ASP A 139 -11.28 -4.80 16.85
C ASP A 139 -10.09 -4.08 17.52
N GLY A 140 -10.35 -3.03 18.30
CA GLY A 140 -9.31 -2.19 18.92
C GLY A 140 -8.60 -1.23 17.96
N ASN A 141 -8.95 -1.27 16.67
CA ASN A 141 -8.49 -0.34 15.65
C ASN A 141 -9.43 0.87 15.55
N PRO A 142 -8.93 2.07 15.15
CA PRO A 142 -9.77 3.25 15.03
C PRO A 142 -10.90 3.03 14.01
N ALA A 143 -12.04 3.66 14.28
CA ALA A 143 -13.18 3.68 13.37
C ALA A 143 -12.80 4.35 12.03
N GLU A 144 -13.23 3.77 10.91
CA GLU A 144 -12.95 4.36 9.59
C GLU A 144 -13.73 5.66 9.38
N LEU A 145 -13.00 6.74 9.10
CA LEU A 145 -13.57 8.06 8.86
C LEU A 145 -13.70 8.40 7.37
N SER A 146 -12.91 7.79 6.49
CA SER A 146 -12.94 8.13 5.06
C SER A 146 -14.07 7.43 4.32
N ASP A 147 -14.98 8.22 3.76
CA ASP A 147 -16.08 7.72 2.93
C ASP A 147 -15.58 7.02 1.67
N ARG A 148 -14.39 7.39 1.15
CA ARG A 148 -13.78 6.73 -0.01
C ARG A 148 -13.42 5.27 0.31
N VAL A 149 -12.83 5.06 1.48
CA VAL A 149 -12.46 3.72 1.95
C VAL A 149 -13.71 2.90 2.23
N LYS A 150 -14.72 3.48 2.90
CA LYS A 150 -16.01 2.81 3.17
C LYS A 150 -16.72 2.38 1.89
N MET A 151 -16.80 3.26 0.90
CA MET A 151 -17.44 2.96 -0.38
C MET A 151 -16.71 1.81 -1.09
N ARG A 152 -15.38 1.81 -1.09
CA ARG A 152 -14.60 0.69 -1.67
C ARG A 152 -14.75 -0.61 -0.87
N ALA A 153 -14.79 -0.53 0.45
CA ALA A 153 -15.05 -1.69 1.28
C ALA A 153 -16.45 -2.27 1.03
N ALA A 154 -17.49 -1.44 0.87
CA ALA A 154 -18.84 -1.88 0.51
C ALA A 154 -18.88 -2.57 -0.86
N MET A 155 -18.16 -2.06 -1.86
CA MET A 155 -17.99 -2.74 -3.15
C MET A 155 -17.30 -4.10 -3.00
N ALA A 156 -16.27 -4.19 -2.15
CA ALA A 156 -15.58 -5.44 -1.86
C ALA A 156 -16.51 -6.46 -1.17
N ILE A 157 -17.40 -6.02 -0.26
CA ILE A 157 -18.42 -6.90 0.34
C ILE A 157 -19.38 -7.43 -0.72
N ALA A 158 -19.83 -6.59 -1.65
CA ALA A 158 -20.70 -7.02 -2.75
C ALA A 158 -19.99 -8.05 -3.65
N HIS A 159 -18.69 -7.86 -3.92
CA HIS A 159 -17.88 -8.86 -4.62
C HIS A 159 -17.78 -10.18 -3.84
N CYS A 160 -17.51 -10.11 -2.53
CA CYS A 160 -17.45 -11.26 -1.64
C CYS A 160 -18.75 -12.08 -1.59
N ALA A 161 -19.91 -11.45 -1.80
CA ALA A 161 -21.19 -12.15 -1.84
C ALA A 161 -21.35 -13.02 -3.09
N ASN A 162 -20.65 -12.69 -4.18
CA ASN A 162 -20.64 -13.45 -5.42
C ASN A 162 -19.56 -14.55 -5.44
N CYS A 163 -18.64 -14.55 -4.48
CA CYS A 163 -17.63 -15.60 -4.36
C CYS A 163 -18.26 -16.89 -3.79
N ALA A 164 -17.94 -18.03 -4.38
CA ALA A 164 -18.35 -19.32 -3.85
C ALA A 164 -17.85 -19.48 -2.38
N PRO A 165 -18.69 -19.99 -1.47
CA PRO A 165 -18.29 -20.25 -0.10
C PRO A 165 -17.09 -21.20 -0.10
N GLN A 166 -16.01 -20.78 0.55
CA GLN A 166 -14.90 -21.68 0.82
C GLN A 166 -15.26 -22.47 2.07
N GLU A 167 -15.42 -23.78 1.91
CA GLU A 167 -15.15 -24.66 3.03
C GLU A 167 -13.66 -24.49 3.34
N MET A 168 -13.34 -23.97 4.53
CA MET A 168 -11.98 -23.90 5.02
C MET A 168 -11.54 -25.34 5.34
N ASN A 169 -11.36 -26.15 4.30
CA ASN A 169 -10.98 -27.53 4.46
C ASN A 169 -9.46 -27.62 4.54
N GLU A 170 -9.03 -28.49 5.44
CA GLU A 170 -7.69 -28.64 5.99
C GLU A 170 -6.59 -28.65 4.94
N THR A 171 -5.50 -27.93 5.24
CA THR A 171 -4.16 -28.11 4.68
C THR A 171 -4.15 -28.40 3.18
N LEU A 172 -4.60 -27.45 2.36
CA LEU A 172 -4.38 -27.53 0.91
C LEU A 172 -2.87 -27.63 0.67
N GLU A 173 -2.41 -28.84 0.32
CA GLU A 173 -1.06 -29.05 -0.20
C GLU A 173 -0.88 -28.10 -1.39
N ARG A 174 0.06 -27.18 -1.23
CA ARG A 174 0.40 -26.21 -2.27
C ARG A 174 0.80 -27.01 -3.51
N PRO A 175 0.21 -26.76 -4.69
CA PRO A 175 0.72 -27.35 -5.93
C PRO A 175 2.20 -27.00 -6.01
N GLU A 176 3.08 -28.02 -5.94
CA GLU A 176 4.52 -27.78 -5.94
C GLU A 176 4.87 -26.91 -7.14
N TYR A 177 5.50 -25.77 -6.87
CA TYR A 177 6.00 -24.92 -7.95
C TYR A 177 6.99 -25.78 -8.74
N PRO A 178 6.99 -25.77 -10.09
CA PRO A 178 7.88 -26.61 -10.92
C PRO A 178 9.39 -26.31 -10.75
N GLY A 179 9.80 -25.55 -9.74
CA GLY A 179 11.18 -25.20 -9.44
C GLY A 179 11.99 -26.26 -8.69
N HIS A 180 11.36 -27.23 -8.00
CA HIS A 180 12.14 -28.29 -7.33
C HIS A 180 12.72 -29.31 -8.31
N ALA A 181 12.08 -29.54 -9.47
CA ALA A 181 12.58 -30.44 -10.50
C ALA A 181 13.90 -29.95 -11.16
N LEU A 182 14.16 -28.63 -11.19
CA LEU A 182 15.36 -28.09 -11.82
C LEU A 182 16.62 -28.20 -10.94
N LEU A 183 16.47 -28.24 -9.62
CA LEU A 183 17.61 -28.43 -8.71
C LEU A 183 18.06 -29.89 -8.66
N GLU A 184 17.14 -30.86 -8.75
CA GLU A 184 17.55 -32.27 -8.90
C GLU A 184 18.27 -32.54 -10.23
N GLN A 185 17.80 -31.98 -11.34
CA GLN A 185 18.47 -32.14 -12.64
C GLN A 185 19.87 -31.50 -12.67
N SER A 186 20.07 -30.40 -11.92
CA SER A 186 21.38 -29.76 -11.81
C SER A 186 22.39 -30.60 -11.02
N SER A 187 21.92 -31.39 -10.04
CA SER A 187 22.79 -32.30 -9.28
C SER A 187 23.26 -33.50 -10.12
N LEU A 188 22.43 -33.99 -11.05
CA LEU A 188 22.77 -35.08 -11.95
C LEU A 188 23.77 -34.68 -13.06
N MET A 189 23.74 -33.42 -13.51
CA MET A 189 24.71 -32.94 -14.52
C MET A 189 26.11 -32.66 -13.96
N GLN A 190 26.29 -32.49 -12.64
CA GLN A 190 27.60 -32.22 -12.04
C GLN A 190 28.44 -33.48 -11.80
N ALA A 191 27.88 -34.68 -11.99
CA ALA A 191 28.61 -35.95 -11.81
C ALA A 191 29.42 -36.39 -13.05
N SER A 192 29.44 -35.64 -14.16
CA SER A 192 30.09 -36.10 -15.42
C SER A 192 31.15 -35.17 -16.01
N ALA A 193 31.60 -34.13 -15.31
CA ALA A 193 32.61 -33.20 -15.83
C ALA A 193 33.89 -33.17 -14.96
N THR A 194 34.64 -34.27 -14.94
CA THR A 194 36.06 -34.26 -14.57
C THR A 194 36.89 -34.40 -15.84
N LEU A 195 37.18 -33.28 -16.49
CA LEU A 195 38.30 -33.17 -17.42
C LEU A 195 39.21 -32.04 -16.95
N PRO A 196 40.54 -32.27 -16.88
CA PRO A 196 41.49 -31.26 -16.43
C PRO A 196 41.75 -30.26 -17.56
N ILE A 197 41.42 -28.99 -17.34
CA ILE A 197 41.83 -27.90 -18.23
C ILE A 197 42.91 -27.09 -17.51
N THR A 198 44.12 -27.21 -18.08
CA THR A 198 45.31 -26.42 -17.77
C THR A 198 45.13 -24.94 -18.09
N ALA A 199 45.70 -24.12 -17.23
CA ALA A 199 45.73 -22.66 -17.27
C ALA A 199 46.36 -22.07 -18.54
N ALA A 200 45.81 -20.94 -19.01
CA ALA A 200 46.54 -19.95 -19.81
C ALA A 200 45.89 -18.55 -19.69
N LEU A 201 46.59 -17.70 -18.93
CA LEU A 201 46.88 -16.27 -19.09
C LEU A 201 46.07 -15.38 -20.06
N ALA A 202 45.71 -14.22 -19.49
CA ALA A 202 45.82 -12.85 -20.00
C ALA A 202 44.96 -12.38 -21.18
N GLY A 203 44.30 -11.24 -20.99
CA GLY A 203 43.65 -10.48 -22.06
C GLY A 203 42.75 -9.35 -21.56
N GLU A 204 43.35 -8.22 -21.20
CA GLU A 204 42.70 -6.89 -21.15
C GLU A 204 41.92 -6.60 -22.44
N SER A 205 40.67 -6.16 -22.33
CA SER A 205 40.06 -5.29 -23.34
C SER A 205 38.96 -4.40 -22.77
N THR A 206 39.02 -3.19 -23.27
CA THR A 206 38.34 -1.92 -22.99
C THR A 206 36.85 -1.86 -23.36
N PRO A 207 36.11 -0.80 -22.95
CA PRO A 207 34.66 -0.77 -23.00
C PRO A 207 34.11 -0.43 -24.40
N THR A 208 33.19 -1.26 -24.88
CA THR A 208 32.40 -1.02 -26.10
C THR A 208 31.29 -0.01 -25.83
N SER A 209 31.33 1.10 -26.57
CA SER A 209 30.28 2.12 -26.64
C SER A 209 28.97 1.54 -27.15
N LEU A 210 27.87 1.76 -26.43
CA LEU A 210 26.52 1.49 -26.92
C LEU A 210 25.90 2.74 -27.53
N SER A 211 25.50 2.56 -28.78
CA SER A 211 24.84 3.49 -29.68
C SER A 211 23.60 4.17 -29.09
N ALA A 212 23.49 5.45 -29.41
CA ALA A 212 22.27 6.22 -29.32
C ALA A 212 21.20 5.63 -30.27
N VAL A 213 20.08 5.19 -29.71
CA VAL A 213 18.86 4.89 -30.46
C VAL A 213 18.01 6.16 -30.47
N ALA A 214 17.74 6.67 -31.66
CA ALA A 214 16.91 7.83 -31.92
C ALA A 214 15.46 7.62 -31.40
N PRO A 215 14.79 8.66 -30.88
CA PRO A 215 13.38 8.58 -30.55
C PRO A 215 12.55 8.60 -31.85
N ALA A 216 11.72 7.57 -32.02
CA ALA A 216 10.67 7.57 -33.02
C ALA A 216 9.60 8.60 -32.65
N ASP A 217 9.20 9.39 -33.64
CA ASP A 217 8.08 10.32 -33.61
C ASP A 217 6.78 9.57 -33.26
N ILE A 218 6.24 9.83 -32.07
CA ILE A 218 4.89 9.43 -31.72
C ILE A 218 3.98 10.58 -32.13
N GLU A 219 3.31 10.40 -33.27
CA GLU A 219 2.26 11.29 -33.74
C GLU A 219 1.14 11.42 -32.71
N LEU A 220 0.96 12.64 -32.21
CA LEU A 220 -0.11 13.06 -31.33
C LEU A 220 -1.35 13.40 -32.16
N SER A 221 -1.99 12.37 -32.73
CA SER A 221 -3.19 12.55 -33.56
C SER A 221 -4.45 12.19 -32.78
N SER A 222 -5.44 13.09 -32.86
CA SER A 222 -6.86 12.93 -32.48
C SER A 222 -7.25 13.14 -31.00
N LEU A 223 -7.31 14.42 -30.61
CA LEU A 223 -8.27 14.90 -29.62
C LEU A 223 -9.68 14.87 -30.23
N SER A 224 -10.42 13.78 -30.01
CA SER A 224 -11.85 13.74 -30.26
C SER A 224 -12.58 14.59 -29.21
N SER A 225 -13.29 15.60 -29.70
CA SER A 225 -14.21 16.47 -28.97
C SER A 225 -15.35 15.66 -28.36
N VAL A 226 -15.19 15.23 -27.10
CA VAL A 226 -16.31 14.72 -26.30
C VAL A 226 -17.12 15.91 -25.82
N SER A 227 -18.24 16.16 -26.51
CA SER A 227 -19.26 17.12 -26.11
C SER A 227 -19.89 16.66 -24.79
N LEU A 228 -19.67 17.44 -23.73
CA LEU A 228 -20.30 17.24 -22.42
C LEU A 228 -21.79 17.60 -22.51
N PRO A 229 -22.71 16.76 -22.01
CA PRO A 229 -24.11 17.15 -21.87
C PRO A 229 -24.26 18.27 -20.82
N PRO A 230 -25.22 19.20 -21.00
CA PRO A 230 -25.51 20.24 -20.02
C PRO A 230 -25.93 19.60 -18.69
N ASN A 231 -25.16 19.91 -17.65
CA ASN A 231 -25.38 19.47 -16.29
C ASN A 231 -26.42 20.39 -15.65
N ASP A 232 -27.70 20.07 -15.84
CA ASP A 232 -28.80 20.66 -15.07
C ASP A 232 -28.75 20.12 -13.63
N SER A 233 -27.89 20.73 -12.82
CA SER A 233 -27.89 20.50 -11.37
C SER A 233 -28.98 21.36 -10.73
N PRO A 234 -30.03 20.76 -10.14
CA PRO A 234 -31.01 21.49 -9.35
C PRO A 234 -30.36 22.06 -8.09
N ALA A 235 -30.72 23.30 -7.76
CA ALA A 235 -30.24 24.06 -6.61
C ALA A 235 -30.26 23.25 -5.30
N PRO A 236 -29.25 23.42 -4.42
CA PRO A 236 -29.24 22.75 -3.13
C PRO A 236 -30.41 23.25 -2.28
N ARG A 237 -31.37 22.35 -2.02
CA ARG A 237 -32.39 22.54 -0.99
C ARG A 237 -31.69 22.64 0.36
N ALA A 238 -31.80 23.81 0.98
CA ALA A 238 -31.50 24.06 2.37
C ALA A 238 -32.43 23.21 3.24
N ASN A 239 -32.03 21.97 3.54
CA ASN A 239 -32.75 21.11 4.46
C ASN A 239 -31.92 20.87 5.72
N SER A 240 -32.39 21.53 6.77
CA SER A 240 -32.45 21.05 8.14
C SER A 240 -31.12 20.84 8.85
N ALA A 241 -30.81 21.86 9.65
CA ALA A 241 -30.20 21.74 10.96
C ALA A 241 -30.93 20.68 11.82
N ALA A 242 -30.70 19.40 11.52
CA ALA A 242 -30.95 18.33 12.46
C ALA A 242 -29.80 18.39 13.46
N GLN A 243 -30.10 18.92 14.65
CA GLN A 243 -29.25 18.82 15.83
C GLN A 243 -28.64 17.41 15.89
N ARG A 244 -27.34 17.31 15.61
CA ARG A 244 -26.51 16.25 16.16
C ARG A 244 -26.55 16.43 17.66
N ARG A 245 -27.50 15.77 18.32
CA ARG A 245 -27.38 15.46 19.74
C ARG A 245 -26.05 14.75 19.91
N LEU A 246 -25.09 15.44 20.50
CA LEU A 246 -23.89 14.82 21.02
C LEU A 246 -24.35 13.61 21.87
N PRO A 247 -23.74 12.42 21.68
CA PRO A 247 -24.04 11.30 22.57
C PRO A 247 -23.83 11.77 24.00
N ALA A 248 -24.80 11.49 24.87
CA ALA A 248 -24.74 11.82 26.28
C ALA A 248 -23.37 11.43 26.83
N GLU A 249 -22.67 12.43 27.36
CA GLU A 249 -21.36 12.30 27.98
C GLU A 249 -21.44 11.15 28.99
N MET A 250 -20.76 10.05 28.66
CA MET A 250 -20.74 8.87 29.50
C MET A 250 -20.03 9.26 30.81
N PRO A 251 -20.67 9.11 31.98
CA PRO A 251 -20.09 9.59 33.23
C PRO A 251 -18.71 8.95 33.47
N PRO A 252 -17.73 9.72 33.97
CA PRO A 252 -16.38 9.22 34.18
C PRO A 252 -16.42 8.02 35.11
N ARG A 253 -15.86 6.88 34.67
CA ARG A 253 -15.74 5.70 35.52
C ARG A 253 -14.91 6.07 36.76
N PRO A 254 -15.38 5.73 37.97
CA PRO A 254 -14.61 5.98 39.19
C PRO A 254 -13.28 5.24 39.08
N ARG A 255 -12.17 5.94 39.36
CA ARG A 255 -10.85 5.30 39.37
C ARG A 255 -10.79 4.35 40.57
N PRO A 256 -10.37 3.09 40.38
CA PRO A 256 -10.21 2.17 41.49
C PRO A 256 -9.18 2.76 42.47
N LYS A 257 -9.54 2.79 43.75
CA LYS A 257 -8.68 3.41 44.78
C LYS A 257 -7.60 2.44 45.23
N ASN A 258 -7.80 1.13 45.03
CA ASN A 258 -6.91 0.09 45.50
C ASN A 258 -6.79 -1.06 44.49
N LEU A 259 -5.63 -1.74 44.50
CA LEU A 259 -5.34 -2.90 43.64
C LEU A 259 -6.33 -4.06 43.79
N LEU A 260 -6.98 -4.18 44.95
CA LEU A 260 -7.98 -5.23 45.21
C LEU A 260 -9.23 -5.08 44.32
N GLU A 261 -9.65 -3.84 44.01
CA GLU A 261 -10.82 -3.57 43.14
C GLU A 261 -10.52 -3.92 41.67
N ILE A 262 -9.25 -3.87 41.26
CA ILE A 262 -8.83 -4.23 39.90
C ILE A 262 -8.92 -5.75 39.70
N LEU A 263 -8.56 -6.53 40.73
CA LEU A 263 -8.62 -7.99 40.67
C LEU A 263 -10.07 -8.52 40.72
N GLN A 264 -10.96 -7.88 41.48
CA GLN A 264 -12.37 -8.27 41.55
C GLN A 264 -13.19 -7.91 40.30
N ALA A 265 -12.75 -6.94 39.49
CA ALA A 265 -13.42 -6.58 38.25
C ALA A 265 -13.03 -7.47 37.04
N ALA A 266 -12.11 -8.42 37.24
CA ALA A 266 -11.58 -9.30 36.20
C ALA A 266 -12.13 -10.74 36.23
N GLU A 267 -12.96 -11.08 37.23
CA GLU A 267 -13.80 -12.30 37.27
C GLU A 267 -15.18 -12.02 36.65
#